data_AF-A0A3M1JPR4-F1
#
_entry.id   AF-A0A3M1JPR4-F1
#
_cell.length_a   1.000
_cell.length_b   1.000
_cell.length_c   1.000
_cell.angle_alpha   90.00
_cell.angle_beta   90.00
_cell.angle_gamma   90.00
#
_symmetry.space_group_name_H-M   'P 1'
#
loop_
_entity.id
_entity.type
_entity.pdbx_description
1 polymer ?
#
loop_
_entity_poly.entity_id
_entity_poly.type
_entity_poly.pdbx_seq_one_letter_code
_entity_poly.pdbx_strand_id
1 'polypeptide(L)'
;MGFQMARRLLEAGHPLIAWNRTRAKAEALEDFGARVADSPGEAVQDVRVAIVMVADGPASDAVILGEGGQAGVLDTMRPGSFLVVMSSIPVETARAQAEAARGKG
;
A
#
# COMPACT_ATOMS: atom_id res chain seq x y z
N MET A 1 -11.55 -3.80 5.33
CA MET A 1 -11.44 -4.82 4.26
C MET A 1 -10.02 -5.35 4.08
N GLY A 2 -8.98 -4.49 4.08
CA GLY A 2 -7.59 -4.89 3.80
C GLY A 2 -7.06 -6.14 4.53
N PHE A 3 -7.31 -6.26 5.85
CA PHE A 3 -6.87 -7.45 6.63
C PHE A 3 -7.35 -8.77 6.03
N GLN A 4 -8.64 -8.87 5.67
CA GLN A 4 -9.19 -10.11 5.13
C GLN A 4 -8.64 -10.42 3.74
N MET A 5 -8.41 -9.40 2.91
CA MET A 5 -7.76 -9.58 1.60
C MET A 5 -6.32 -10.08 1.75
N ALA A 6 -5.53 -9.45 2.62
CA ALA A 6 -4.15 -9.84 2.90
C ALA A 6 -4.07 -11.27 3.44
N ARG A 7 -4.94 -11.62 4.39
CA ARG A 7 -5.05 -12.99 4.92
C ARG A 7 -5.33 -14.01 3.82
N ARG A 8 -6.25 -13.73 2.89
CA ARG A 8 -6.54 -14.65 1.77
C ARG A 8 -5.37 -14.79 0.81
N LEU A 9 -4.63 -13.73 0.54
CA LEU A 9 -3.43 -13.79 -0.30
C LEU A 9 -2.34 -14.67 0.36
N LEU A 10 -2.14 -14.53 1.66
CA LEU A 10 -1.22 -15.35 2.45
C LEU A 10 -1.65 -16.82 2.47
N GLU A 11 -2.93 -17.11 2.72
CA GLU A 11 -3.49 -18.47 2.66
C GLU A 11 -3.34 -19.12 1.28
N ALA A 12 -3.36 -18.31 0.21
CA ALA A 12 -3.10 -18.77 -1.15
C ALA A 12 -1.61 -18.96 -1.49
N GLY A 13 -0.71 -18.70 -0.53
CA GLY A 13 0.73 -18.88 -0.66
C GLY A 13 1.48 -17.70 -1.28
N HIS A 14 0.85 -16.53 -1.40
CA HIS A 14 1.55 -15.33 -1.87
C HIS A 14 2.36 -14.69 -0.73
N PRO A 15 3.67 -14.40 -0.93
CA PRO A 15 4.44 -13.64 0.03
C PRO A 15 3.88 -12.21 0.12
N LEU A 16 3.71 -11.72 1.35
CA LEU A 16 3.07 -10.42 1.59
C LEU A 16 3.86 -9.63 2.64
N ILE A 17 4.06 -8.35 2.36
CA ILE A 17 4.59 -7.37 3.30
C ILE A 17 3.44 -6.42 3.65
N ALA A 18 3.12 -6.31 4.93
CA ALA A 18 2.01 -5.51 5.43
C ALA A 18 2.55 -4.26 6.14
N TRP A 19 1.93 -3.12 5.86
CA TRP A 19 2.09 -1.91 6.67
C TRP A 19 0.71 -1.34 6.97
N ASN A 20 0.57 -0.77 8.16
CA ASN A 20 -0.61 0.02 8.51
C ASN A 20 -0.22 1.06 9.56
N ARG A 21 -0.78 2.27 9.46
CA ARG A 21 -0.54 3.37 10.43
C ARG A 21 -0.72 2.94 11.88
N THR A 22 -1.72 2.09 12.15
CA THR A 22 -1.84 1.36 13.43
C THR A 22 -1.12 0.03 13.31
N ARG A 23 0.12 -0.06 13.83
CA ARG A 23 1.02 -1.22 13.68
C ARG A 23 0.37 -2.56 14.05
N ALA A 24 -0.36 -2.59 15.17
CA ALA A 24 -1.07 -3.80 15.65
C ALA A 24 -2.01 -4.45 14.62
N LYS A 25 -2.55 -3.68 13.66
CA LYS A 25 -3.40 -4.24 12.59
C LYS A 25 -2.59 -4.98 11.51
N ALA A 26 -1.34 -4.59 11.29
CA ALA A 26 -0.41 -5.29 10.42
C ALA A 26 0.22 -6.50 11.13
N GLU A 27 0.59 -6.35 12.40
CA GLU A 27 1.12 -7.44 13.26
C GLU A 27 0.16 -8.64 13.34
N ALA A 28 -1.15 -8.39 13.37
CA ALA A 28 -2.14 -9.46 13.32
C ALA A 28 -2.07 -10.36 12.05
N LEU A 29 -1.33 -9.96 11.02
CA LEU A 29 -1.09 -10.78 9.81
C LEU A 29 0.18 -11.64 9.92
N GLU A 30 1.04 -11.42 10.92
CA GLU A 30 2.26 -12.22 11.14
C GLU A 30 1.91 -13.68 11.43
N ASP A 31 0.81 -13.93 12.15
CA ASP A 31 0.24 -15.27 12.40
C ASP A 31 -0.06 -16.05 11.10
N PHE A 32 -0.21 -15.35 9.97
CA PHE A 32 -0.46 -15.90 8.64
C PHE A 32 0.78 -15.86 7.73
N GLY A 33 1.93 -15.43 8.24
CA GLY A 33 3.20 -15.38 7.50
C GLY A 33 3.50 -14.06 6.79
N ALA A 34 2.79 -12.96 7.11
CA ALA A 34 3.17 -11.66 6.60
C ALA A 34 4.47 -11.15 7.25
N ARG A 35 5.27 -10.40 6.50
CA ARG A 35 6.30 -9.53 7.08
C ARG A 35 5.68 -8.17 7.39
N VAL A 36 5.92 -7.61 8.57
CA VAL A 36 5.49 -6.25 8.90
C VAL A 36 6.58 -5.24 8.57
N ALA A 37 6.23 -4.20 7.83
CA ALA A 37 7.10 -3.04 7.57
C ALA A 37 6.78 -1.90 8.53
N ASP A 38 7.77 -1.05 8.82
CA ASP A 38 7.64 0.10 9.70
C ASP A 38 7.18 1.38 8.97
N SER A 39 7.32 1.40 7.64
CA SER A 39 6.85 2.51 6.79
C SER A 39 6.18 2.04 5.49
N PRO A 40 5.35 2.90 4.85
CA PRO A 40 4.79 2.59 3.53
C PRO A 40 5.88 2.33 2.48
N GLY A 41 6.97 3.11 2.51
CA GLY A 41 8.10 2.95 1.60
C GLY A 41 8.81 1.61 1.76
N GLU A 42 9.08 1.21 3.00
CA GLU A 42 9.70 -0.10 3.29
C GLU A 42 8.81 -1.26 2.82
N ALA A 43 7.49 -1.11 2.89
CA ALA A 43 6.54 -2.12 2.41
C ALA A 43 6.61 -2.36 0.90
N VAL A 44 7.09 -1.37 0.13
CA VAL A 44 7.02 -1.39 -1.35
C VAL A 44 8.38 -1.38 -2.06
N GLN A 45 9.49 -1.16 -1.36
CA GLN A 45 10.83 -1.06 -1.95
C GLN A 45 11.24 -2.29 -2.80
N ASP A 46 10.77 -3.49 -2.42
CA ASP A 46 11.15 -4.76 -3.04
C ASP A 46 10.00 -5.50 -3.73
N VAL A 47 8.86 -4.84 -3.93
CA VAL A 47 7.65 -5.49 -4.48
C VAL A 47 7.38 -5.08 -5.93
N ARG A 48 6.67 -5.94 -6.66
CA ARG A 48 6.17 -5.64 -8.02
C ARG A 48 4.73 -5.13 -8.03
N VAL A 49 3.98 -5.38 -6.96
CA VAL A 49 2.58 -5.00 -6.82
C VAL A 49 2.38 -4.41 -5.42
N ALA A 50 1.88 -3.18 -5.35
CA ALA A 50 1.48 -2.53 -4.12
C ALA A 50 -0.04 -2.35 -4.11
N ILE A 51 -0.71 -2.91 -3.10
CA ILE A 51 -2.16 -2.75 -2.92
C ILE A 51 -2.40 -1.74 -1.81
N VAL A 52 -3.09 -0.65 -2.11
CA VAL A 52 -3.50 0.36 -1.13
C VAL A 52 -4.97 0.19 -0.82
N MET A 53 -5.27 -0.10 0.46
CA MET A 53 -6.62 -0.35 0.95
C MET A 53 -6.82 0.29 2.33
N VAL A 54 -7.17 1.58 2.32
CA VAL A 54 -7.31 2.44 3.50
C VAL A 54 -8.71 3.06 3.58
N ALA A 55 -8.95 3.90 4.59
CA ALA A 55 -10.27 4.34 4.98
C ALA A 55 -10.97 5.25 3.95
N ASP A 56 -10.23 6.17 3.33
CA ASP A 56 -10.79 7.22 2.48
C ASP A 56 -9.72 7.83 1.53
N GLY A 57 -10.13 8.81 0.73
CA GLY A 57 -9.29 9.54 -0.23
C GLY A 57 -8.06 10.19 0.42
N PRO A 58 -8.23 11.05 1.45
CA PRO A 58 -7.11 11.68 2.13
C PRO A 58 -6.10 10.68 2.71
N ALA A 59 -6.57 9.61 3.36
CA ALA A 59 -5.68 8.56 3.85
C ALA A 59 -4.95 7.84 2.70
N SER A 60 -5.61 7.67 1.56
CA SER A 60 -5.00 7.08 0.36
C SER A 60 -3.91 7.98 -0.22
N ASP A 61 -4.17 9.28 -0.35
CA ASP A 61 -3.19 10.26 -0.83
C ASP A 61 -1.99 10.34 0.11
N ALA A 62 -2.21 10.41 1.42
CA ALA A 62 -1.12 10.44 2.41
C ALA A 62 -0.19 9.22 2.30
N VAL A 63 -0.74 8.03 2.04
CA VAL A 63 0.06 6.80 1.87
C VAL A 63 0.76 6.76 0.51
N ILE A 64 0.06 7.17 -0.57
CA ILE A 64 0.55 7.04 -1.94
C ILE A 64 1.58 8.13 -2.28
N LEU A 65 1.25 9.38 -1.96
CA LEU A 65 2.01 10.58 -2.31
C LEU A 65 2.94 11.04 -1.19
N GLY A 66 2.72 10.55 0.04
CA GLY A 66 3.42 11.03 1.23
C GLY A 66 2.67 12.17 1.92
N GLU A 67 2.98 12.38 3.20
CA GLU A 67 2.41 13.44 4.03
C GLU A 67 3.45 13.91 5.05
N GLY A 68 3.42 15.20 5.42
CA GLY A 68 4.26 15.70 6.53
C GLY A 68 5.77 15.55 6.30
N GLY A 69 6.23 15.53 5.04
CA GLY A 69 7.64 15.35 4.68
C GLY A 69 8.11 13.89 4.70
N GLN A 70 7.21 12.93 4.92
CA GLN A 70 7.51 11.50 4.78
C GLN A 70 7.27 11.05 3.33
N ALA A 71 8.18 10.21 2.82
CA ALA A 71 8.07 9.62 1.49
C ALA A 71 6.83 8.72 1.38
N GLY A 72 6.11 8.84 0.27
CA GLY A 72 4.98 7.98 -0.05
C GLY A 72 5.41 6.66 -0.70
N VAL A 73 4.41 5.82 -0.97
CA VAL A 73 4.58 4.59 -1.76
C VAL A 73 5.21 4.89 -3.12
N LEU A 74 4.77 5.94 -3.82
CA LEU A 74 5.29 6.30 -5.15
C LEU A 74 6.74 6.78 -5.16
N ASP A 75 7.30 7.17 -4.01
CA ASP A 75 8.70 7.60 -3.94
C ASP A 75 9.67 6.43 -3.81
N THR A 76 9.17 5.25 -3.42
CA THR A 76 10.01 4.07 -3.12
C THR A 76 9.74 2.89 -4.06
N MET A 77 8.56 2.86 -4.70
CA MET A 77 8.23 1.82 -5.67
C MET A 77 9.25 1.77 -6.82
N ARG A 78 9.60 0.55 -7.23
CA ARG A 78 10.46 0.33 -8.39
C ARG A 78 9.71 0.74 -9.67
N PRO A 79 10.38 1.36 -10.67
CA PRO A 79 9.80 1.55 -11.99
C PRO A 79 9.28 0.23 -12.59
N GLY A 80 8.18 0.30 -13.34
CA GLY A 80 7.50 -0.84 -13.93
C GLY A 80 6.71 -1.73 -12.94
N SER A 81 6.48 -1.25 -11.71
CA SER A 81 5.61 -1.93 -10.74
C SER A 81 4.15 -1.48 -10.86
N PHE A 82 3.23 -2.23 -10.25
CA PHE A 82 1.81 -1.94 -10.27
C PHE A 82 1.34 -1.38 -8.93
N LEU A 83 0.75 -0.18 -8.96
CA LEU A 83 -0.04 0.37 -7.86
C LEU A 83 -1.52 0.02 -8.09
N VAL A 84 -2.13 -0.68 -7.13
CA VAL A 84 -3.54 -1.05 -7.15
C VAL A 84 -4.24 -0.37 -5.98
N VAL A 85 -5.05 0.65 -6.27
CA VAL A 85 -5.84 1.36 -5.27
C VAL A 85 -7.23 0.75 -5.20
N MET A 86 -7.56 0.17 -4.05
CA MET A 86 -8.84 -0.50 -3.81
C MET A 86 -9.69 0.20 -2.73
N SER A 87 -9.16 1.29 -2.16
CA SER A 87 -9.88 2.18 -1.24
C SER A 87 -11.10 2.78 -1.92
N SER A 88 -12.19 2.99 -1.18
CA SER A 88 -13.34 3.75 -1.66
C SER A 88 -12.99 5.25 -1.70
N ILE A 89 -12.66 5.77 -2.87
CA ILE A 89 -12.18 7.14 -3.08
C ILE A 89 -12.93 7.82 -4.23
N PRO A 90 -12.94 9.16 -4.28
CA PRO A 90 -13.46 9.90 -5.44
C PRO A 90 -12.69 9.55 -6.73
N VAL A 91 -13.37 9.64 -7.86
CA VAL A 91 -12.81 9.30 -9.18
C VAL A 91 -11.65 10.24 -9.54
N GLU A 92 -11.77 11.51 -9.19
CA GLU A 92 -10.75 12.53 -9.35
C GLU A 92 -9.49 12.22 -8.55
N THR A 93 -9.62 11.72 -7.31
CA THR A 93 -8.49 11.27 -6.49
C THR A 93 -7.78 10.09 -7.15
N ALA A 94 -8.54 9.08 -7.61
CA ALA A 94 -7.97 7.92 -8.29
C ALA A 94 -7.22 8.31 -9.58
N ARG A 95 -7.76 9.26 -10.36
CA ARG A 95 -7.11 9.79 -11.56
C ARG A 95 -5.84 10.55 -11.24
N ALA A 96 -5.85 11.42 -10.23
CA ALA A 96 -4.68 12.16 -9.81
C ALA A 96 -3.55 11.22 -9.34
N GLN A 97 -3.88 10.19 -8.55
CA GLN A 97 -2.94 9.16 -8.12
C GLN A 97 -2.36 8.38 -9.32
N ALA A 98 -3.18 8.06 -10.32
CA ALA A 98 -2.72 7.39 -11.54
C ALA A 98 -1.75 8.24 -12.36
N GLU A 99 -2.02 9.53 -12.53
CA GLU A 99 -1.11 10.44 -13.23
C GLU A 99 0.21 10.61 -12.47
N ALA A 100 0.15 10.75 -11.14
CA ALA A 100 1.35 10.80 -10.30
C ALA A 100 2.18 9.50 -10.43
N ALA A 101 1.53 8.33 -10.46
CA ALA A 101 2.20 7.05 -10.65
C ALA A 101 2.88 6.94 -12.02
N ARG A 102 2.22 7.37 -13.10
CA ARG A 102 2.82 7.39 -14.46
C ARG A 102 4.11 8.22 -14.53
N GLY A 103 4.20 9.28 -13.74
CA GLY A 103 5.40 10.12 -13.65
C GLY A 103 6.62 9.43 -13.03
N LYS A 104 6.46 8.26 -12.40
CA LYS A 104 7.53 7.52 -11.71
C LYS A 104 8.10 6.35 -12.53
N GLY A 105 7.64 6.14 -13.76
CA GLY A 105 8.05 5.05 -14.66
C GLY A 105 7.34 3.74 -14.36
#